data_AF-A0A2M7S5J5-F1
#
_entry.id   AF-A0A2M7S5J5-F1
#
_cell.length_a   1.000
_cell.length_b   1.000
_cell.length_c   1.000
_cell.angle_alpha   90.00
_cell.angle_beta   90.00
_cell.angle_gamma   90.00
#
_symmetry.space_group_name_H-M   'P 1'
#
loop_
_entity.id
_entity.type
_entity.pdbx_description
1 polymer ?
#
loop_
_entity_poly.entity_id
_entity_poly.type
_entity_poly.pdbx_seq_one_letter_code
_entity_poly.pdbx_strand_id
1 'polypeptide(L)' 'MEYGYNNANEMTSAGGINYTYDGNGNLSTKGAFTYSWDFRNQLTEVKQSGTTIARFAYDGDG' A
#
# COMPACT_ATOMS: atom_id res chain seq x y z
N MET A 1 4.80 -7.46 -20.95
CA MET A 1 4.37 -6.77 -19.71
C MET A 1 5.58 -6.05 -19.17
N GLU A 2 5.47 -4.75 -18.95
CA GLU A 2 6.55 -3.93 -18.41
C GLU A 2 6.46 -3.93 -16.88
N TYR A 3 7.62 -4.08 -16.24
CA TYR A 3 7.78 -4.03 -14.79
C TYR A 3 8.77 -2.92 -14.47
N GLY A 4 8.38 -2.05 -13.55
CA GLY A 4 9.22 -0.97 -13.04
C GLY A 4 9.58 -1.20 -11.58
N TYR A 5 10.78 -0.78 -11.20
CA TYR A 5 11.26 -0.81 -9.82
C TYR A 5 11.95 0.51 -9.48
N ASN A 6 11.91 0.90 -8.21
CA ASN A 6 12.71 2.02 -7.71
C ASN A 6 14.07 1.53 -7.16
N ASN A 7 14.89 2.46 -6.66
CA ASN A 7 16.21 2.17 -6.11
C ASN A 7 16.18 1.30 -4.84
N ALA A 8 15.04 1.21 -4.15
CA ALA A 8 14.84 0.33 -3.00
C ALA A 8 14.39 -1.09 -3.42
N ASN A 9 14.37 -1.38 -4.74
CA ASN A 9 13.85 -2.62 -5.32
C ASN A 9 12.35 -2.84 -5.10
N GLU A 10 11.60 -1.76 -4.85
CA GLU A 10 10.15 -1.81 -4.72
C GLU A 10 9.52 -1.68 -6.10
N MET A 11 8.51 -2.50 -6.39
CA MET A 11 7.82 -2.52 -7.68
C MET A 11 6.99 -1.25 -7.84
N THR A 12 7.30 -0.41 -8.83
CA THR A 12 6.59 0.86 -9.10
C THR A 12 5.55 0.72 -10.22
N SER A 13 5.69 -0.27 -11.10
CA SER A 13 4.72 -0.56 -12.13
C SER A 13 4.68 -2.03 -12.51
N ALA A 14 3.48 -2.53 -12.82
CA ALA A 14 3.28 -3.87 -13.40
C ALA A 14 1.98 -3.89 -14.21
N GLY A 15 2.07 -4.19 -15.51
CA GLY A 15 0.90 -4.38 -16.36
C GLY A 15 -0.04 -3.17 -16.43
N GLY A 16 0.50 -1.94 -16.37
CA GLY A 16 -0.27 -0.69 -16.40
C GLY A 16 -0.82 -0.24 -15.03
N ILE A 17 -0.57 -1.01 -13.97
CA ILE A 17 -0.87 -0.59 -12.59
C ILE A 17 0.36 0.07 -12.01
N ASN A 18 0.18 1.27 -11.43
CA ASN A 18 1.20 1.98 -10.70
C ASN A 18 1.10 1.70 -9.20
N TYR A 19 2.26 1.73 -8.54
CA TYR A 19 2.44 1.44 -7.13
C TYR A 19 3.27 2.57 -6.50
N THR A 20 2.93 2.95 -5.28
CA THR A 20 3.71 3.93 -4.50
C THR A 20 3.89 3.43 -3.09
N TYR A 21 4.95 3.86 -2.43
CA TYR A 21 5.33 3.46 -1.08
C TYR A 21 5.50 4.67 -0.18
N ASP A 22 5.26 4.50 1.12
CA ASP A 22 5.62 5.49 2.12
C ASP A 22 7.13 5.42 2.45
N GLY A 23 7.61 6.30 3.33
CA GLY A 23 9.02 6.33 3.71
C GLY A 23 9.52 5.09 4.47
N ASN A 24 8.61 4.25 4.97
CA ASN A 24 8.92 2.99 5.64
C ASN A 24 8.89 1.79 4.68
N GLY A 25 8.54 2.00 3.41
CA GLY A 25 8.39 0.96 2.40
C GLY A 25 7.04 0.26 2.42
N ASN A 26 6.04 0.79 3.14
CA ASN A 26 4.70 0.24 3.09
C ASN A 26 4.00 0.71 1.81
N LEU A 27 3.27 -0.20 1.16
CA LEU A 27 2.48 0.12 -0.02
C LEU A 27 1.43 1.18 0.32
N SER A 28 1.48 2.34 -0.30
CA SER A 28 0.53 3.45 -0.11
C SER A 28 -0.59 3.44 -1.15
N THR A 29 -0.26 3.18 -2.42
CA THR A 29 -1.25 3.10 -3.50
C THR A 29 -0.96 1.95 -4.46
N LYS A 30 -2.04 1.38 -5.03
CA LYS A 30 -1.99 0.40 -6.12
C LYS A 30 -3.18 0.64 -7.03
N GLY A 31 -2.97 1.28 -8.18
CA GLY A 31 -4.07 1.66 -9.07
C GLY A 31 -5.14 2.48 -8.32
N ALA A 32 -6.37 1.96 -8.23
CA ALA A 32 -7.47 2.60 -7.51
C ALA A 32 -7.49 2.36 -5.99
N PHE A 33 -6.57 1.53 -5.48
CA PHE A 33 -6.49 1.20 -4.06
C PHE A 33 -5.57 2.15 -3.31
N THR A 34 -5.99 2.54 -2.11
CA THR A 34 -5.14 3.22 -1.13
C THR A 34 -5.11 2.42 0.17
N TYR A 35 -3.94 2.42 0.82
CA TYR A 35 -3.66 1.65 2.02
C TYR A 35 -3.16 2.61 3.10
N SER A 36 -3.65 2.45 4.33
CA SER A 36 -3.24 3.24 5.48
C SER A 36 -2.63 2.35 6.55
N TRP A 37 -1.55 2.81 7.14
CA TRP A 37 -0.75 2.05 8.10
C TRP A 37 -0.68 2.82 9.41
N ASP A 38 -0.63 2.12 10.53
CA ASP A 38 -0.34 2.74 11.82
C ASP A 38 1.17 2.98 12.00
N PHE A 39 1.54 3.55 13.15
CA PHE A 39 2.95 3.85 13.46
C PHE A 39 3.82 2.58 13.64
N ARG A 40 3.22 1.40 13.75
CA ARG A 40 3.89 0.10 13.84
C ARG A 40 3.97 -0.61 12.49
N ASN A 41 3.61 0.05 11.39
CA ASN A 41 3.53 -0.52 10.05
C ASN A 41 2.50 -1.65 9.93
N GLN A 42 1.39 -1.54 10.66
CA GLN A 42 0.25 -2.46 10.57
C GLN A 42 -0.84 -1.82 9.70
N LEU A 43 -1.40 -2.58 8.74
CA LEU A 43 -2.40 -2.10 7.80
C LEU A 43 -3.73 -1.83 8.51
N THR A 44 -4.18 -0.59 8.61
CA THR A 44 -5.42 -0.25 9.33
C THR A 44 -6.64 -0.03 8.42
N GLU A 45 -6.43 0.40 7.17
CA GLU A 45 -7.53 0.68 6.25
C GLU A 45 -7.14 0.41 4.79
N VAL A 46 -8.09 -0.14 4.02
CA VAL A 46 -8.01 -0.22 2.56
C VAL A 46 -9.21 0.51 1.97
N LYS A 47 -8.95 1.41 1.02
CA LYS A 47 -9.99 2.04 0.20
C LYS A 47 -9.83 1.66 -1.26
N GLN A 48 -10.95 1.61 -1.96
CA GLN A 48 -11.00 1.53 -3.42
C GLN A 48 -11.77 2.74 -3.93
N SER A 49 -11.13 3.56 -4.77
CA SER A 49 -11.73 4.78 -5.32
C SER A 49 -12.32 5.71 -4.25
N GLY A 50 -11.65 5.82 -3.10
CA GLY A 50 -12.07 6.66 -1.98
C GLY A 50 -13.06 6.01 -0.99
N THR A 51 -13.64 4.87 -1.33
CA THR A 51 -14.56 4.13 -0.45
C THR A 51 -13.80 3.11 0.40
N THR A 52 -13.94 3.16 1.72
CA THR A 52 -13.38 2.12 2.60
C THR A 52 -14.03 0.77 2.32
N ILE A 53 -13.20 -0.22 1.99
CA ILE A 53 -13.63 -1.60 1.74
C ILE A 53 -13.18 -2.56 2.83
N ALA A 54 -12.17 -2.20 3.63
CA ALA A 54 -11.71 -2.98 4.77
C ALA A 54 -11.10 -2.08 5.84
N ARG A 55 -11.27 -2.49 7.10
CA ARG A 55 -10.58 -1.93 8.27
C ARG A 55 -10.07 -3.06 9.13
N PHE A 56 -8.91 -2.85 9.73
CA PHE A 56 -8.28 -3.79 10.63
C PHE A 56 -7.95 -3.10 11.93
N ALA A 57 -8.08 -3.85 13.02
CA ALA A 57 -7.68 -3.44 14.35
C ALA A 57 -6.78 -4.54 14.91
N TYR A 58 -5.71 -4.11 15.56
CA TYR A 58 -4.71 -4.98 16.17
C TYR A 58 -4.71 -4.68 17.66
N ASP A 59 -4.50 -5.71 18.48
CA ASP A 59 -4.28 -5.53 19.90
C ASP A 59 -2.82 -5.14 20.18
N GLY A 60 -2.43 -5.09 21.46
CA GLY A 60 -1.08 -4.70 21.84
C GLY A 60 0.01 -5.69 21.40
N ASP A 61 -0.38 -6.94 21.08
CA ASP A 61 0.53 -8.02 20.72
C ASP A 61 0.71 -8.14 19.19
N GLY A 62 -0.25 -7.62 18.42
CA GLY A 62 -0.18 -7.45 16.97
C GLY A 62 -0.84 -8.54 16.16
#